data_AF-A0A8T0WA17-F1
#
_entry.id   AF-A0A8T0WA17-F1
#
_cell.length_a   1.000
_cell.length_b   1.000
_cell.length_c   1.000
_cell.angle_alpha   90.00
_cell.angle_beta   90.00
_cell.angle_gamma   90.00
#
_symmetry.space_group_name_H-M   'P 1'
#
loop_
_entity.id
_entity.type
_entity.pdbx_description
1 polymer ?
#
loop_
_entity_poly.entity_id
_entity_poly.type
_entity_poly.pdbx_seq_one_letter_code
_entity_poly.pdbx_strand_id
1 'polypeptide(L)'
;MVPYPSSSGRRAVFSVTGRLLLLHRIAPMVPALALSVEPLARRHHHPAIRGFRRGQGHAATLSARITMLSRQDPPGGGGGGGAAGGTPLYLGIDFGTSGARYSLIDRKGAVHSEGKRAYSPPVGGGGAGWASSWRAALFQLLGDIPPAHRPSISSISIDGTSATALIVDRSSSRTDPSMIHPHRCDDDLFFSLSARGCSETGELLAGPFLYNESFPDALPAVEAVAPANHTVCSASSTLCKLVSWWNTAGAGGGAGSAVLMHQSDWLLWLLHGRYGVSDYNNALKVGYDPAADAYPSWLMAQPYSRLLPPSVMVPGAPIAAVRDDVRSQYGLSEECVVCTGTTDSIAAFLAARAAGPGRAVTSLGSTLAVKLVSEARVDDARFGVYSHRLDGAWLVGGASNAGGAVLRQLFGDDRRLAALSRGIDPAAASPLDYYPLPRKGERFPVADLDMAPRLEPRPESDAEFLHGILESIARIEAKGYSLLRELGATAVEEVLTAGGGAQNETWTAIRERVLGVPVRKAEQTEAAYGAALLALKGADRRAGAMAS
;
A
#
# COMPACT_ATOMS: atom_id res chain seq x y z
N MET A 1 37.92 -13.48 -57.10
CA MET A 1 38.15 -12.26 -56.28
C MET A 1 38.42 -12.74 -54.86
N VAL A 2 39.61 -13.30 -54.65
CA VAL A 2 40.75 -12.71 -53.92
C VAL A 2 40.42 -12.42 -52.43
N PRO A 3 40.87 -13.32 -51.52
CA PRO A 3 40.68 -13.33 -50.06
C PRO A 3 41.98 -12.98 -49.25
N TYR A 4 41.86 -12.91 -47.90
CA TYR A 4 42.83 -13.12 -46.76
C TYR A 4 44.36 -12.92 -46.93
N PRO A 5 45.13 -12.49 -45.89
CA PRO A 5 45.63 -13.37 -44.78
C PRO A 5 45.81 -12.63 -43.41
N SER A 6 45.90 -13.19 -42.19
CA SER A 6 46.61 -14.32 -41.52
C SER A 6 48.14 -14.20 -41.36
N SER A 7 48.64 -14.07 -40.12
CA SER A 7 49.93 -14.61 -39.58
C SER A 7 50.23 -13.97 -38.20
N SER A 8 50.17 -14.68 -37.06
CA SER A 8 51.15 -15.59 -36.42
C SER A 8 52.32 -14.89 -35.69
N GLY A 9 52.57 -15.23 -34.40
CA GLY A 9 53.80 -14.78 -33.71
C GLY A 9 53.96 -15.11 -32.21
N ARG A 10 54.20 -16.39 -31.90
CA ARG A 10 55.07 -17.01 -30.85
C ARG A 10 55.28 -16.45 -29.41
N ARG A 11 55.37 -17.45 -28.51
CA ARG A 11 55.81 -17.53 -27.10
C ARG A 11 57.22 -16.96 -26.78
N ALA A 12 57.40 -16.48 -25.53
CA ALA A 12 58.42 -16.87 -24.51
C ALA A 12 58.58 -15.74 -23.46
N VAL A 13 58.15 -15.90 -22.20
CA VAL A 13 58.95 -16.33 -21.01
C VAL A 13 60.30 -15.61 -20.86
N PHE A 14 60.41 -14.73 -19.84
CA PHE A 14 61.62 -14.61 -19.02
C PHE A 14 61.28 -14.24 -17.57
N SER A 15 61.86 -15.06 -16.68
CA SER A 15 61.94 -14.95 -15.23
C SER A 15 63.11 -14.02 -14.84
N VAL A 16 62.96 -13.20 -13.80
CA VAL A 16 64.08 -12.80 -12.94
C VAL A 16 63.66 -12.80 -11.46
N THR A 17 64.44 -13.54 -10.70
CA THR A 17 64.43 -13.86 -9.28
C THR A 17 65.09 -12.82 -8.37
N GLY A 18 64.54 -12.65 -7.14
CA GLY A 18 65.23 -12.41 -5.84
C GLY A 18 65.87 -11.02 -5.61
N ARG A 19 66.00 -10.47 -4.39
CA ARG A 19 65.77 -10.92 -3.01
C ARG A 19 65.82 -9.71 -2.05
N LEU A 20 65.01 -9.76 -0.98
CA LEU A 20 65.19 -9.26 0.40
C LEU A 20 66.10 -8.06 0.72
N LEU A 21 65.55 -7.06 1.45
CA LEU A 21 66.00 -6.74 2.82
C LEU A 21 64.97 -5.91 3.62
N LEU A 22 64.99 -6.19 4.92
CA LEU A 22 64.11 -5.85 6.03
C LEU A 22 64.38 -4.43 6.56
N LEU A 23 63.38 -3.71 7.11
CA LEU A 23 63.50 -2.97 8.39
C LEU A 23 62.17 -2.37 8.91
N HIS A 24 62.15 -2.22 10.23
CA HIS A 24 61.08 -2.11 11.22
C HIS A 24 59.97 -1.03 11.16
N ARG A 25 58.81 -1.46 11.69
CA ARG A 25 57.90 -0.83 12.69
C ARG A 25 58.06 0.69 12.95
N ILE A 26 56.93 1.41 12.90
CA ILE A 26 56.33 2.21 13.99
C ILE A 26 54.85 2.47 13.61
N ALA A 27 53.94 2.23 14.55
CA ALA A 27 52.53 2.60 14.48
C ALA A 27 52.27 3.84 15.36
N PRO A 28 51.24 4.65 15.08
CA PRO A 28 50.58 5.42 16.11
C PRO A 28 49.10 5.03 16.28
N MET A 29 48.70 4.98 17.55
CA MET A 29 47.36 4.70 18.07
C MET A 29 46.46 5.96 18.07
N VAL A 30 45.19 5.76 17.65
CA VAL A 30 43.90 6.12 18.35
C VAL A 30 43.52 7.62 18.49
N PRO A 31 42.21 8.04 18.55
CA PRO A 31 40.96 7.26 18.62
C PRO A 31 39.87 7.56 17.57
N ALA A 32 39.02 6.54 17.38
CA ALA A 32 37.66 6.66 16.86
C ALA A 32 36.67 7.01 18.00
N LEU A 33 35.81 7.99 17.76
CA LEU A 33 34.68 8.33 18.63
C LEU A 33 33.50 7.40 18.30
N ALA A 34 33.23 6.47 19.21
CA ALA A 34 31.99 5.71 19.26
C ALA A 34 31.01 6.42 20.22
N LEU A 35 29.86 6.84 19.73
CA LEU A 35 28.74 7.29 20.56
C LEU A 35 27.87 6.06 20.90
N SER A 36 28.18 5.43 22.04
CA SER A 36 27.27 4.51 22.72
C SER A 36 26.20 5.33 23.47
N VAL A 37 24.93 5.07 23.20
CA VAL A 37 23.81 5.54 24.02
C VAL A 37 23.39 4.37 24.91
N GLU A 38 23.89 4.34 26.15
CA GLU A 38 23.34 3.48 27.20
C GLU A 38 22.11 4.15 27.84
N PRO A 39 21.10 3.36 28.26
CA PRO A 39 19.87 3.88 28.85
C PRO A 39 20.09 4.31 30.31
N LEU A 40 19.66 5.55 30.62
CA LEU A 40 19.61 6.05 31.99
C LEU A 40 18.67 5.20 32.86
N ALA A 41 19.28 4.49 33.82
CA ALA A 41 18.60 3.93 34.97
C ALA A 41 18.00 5.06 35.84
N ARG A 42 16.67 5.16 35.91
CA ARG A 42 16.00 6.00 36.90
C ARG A 42 16.03 5.31 38.27
N ARG A 43 16.85 5.85 39.17
CA ARG A 43 16.68 5.67 40.62
C ARG A 43 15.43 6.41 41.07
N HIS A 44 14.45 5.70 41.61
CA HIS A 44 13.38 6.32 42.40
C HIS A 44 13.57 5.98 43.87
N HIS A 45 13.89 7.01 44.65
CA HIS A 45 13.82 7.02 46.10
C HIS A 45 12.36 6.92 46.55
N HIS A 46 12.09 5.98 47.46
CA HIS A 46 10.92 5.99 48.32
C HIS A 46 11.02 7.16 49.32
N PRO A 47 9.87 7.77 49.65
CA PRO A 47 9.51 7.78 51.06
C PRO A 47 8.08 7.30 51.29
N ALA A 48 7.90 6.66 52.44
CA ALA A 48 6.64 6.18 52.97
C ALA A 48 5.90 7.30 53.71
N ILE A 49 4.59 7.47 53.47
CA ILE A 49 3.62 7.95 54.48
C ILE A 49 2.28 7.22 54.29
N ARG A 50 1.76 6.71 55.41
CA ARG A 50 0.47 6.01 55.61
C ARG A 50 -0.74 6.95 55.48
N GLY A 51 -1.88 6.39 55.07
CA GLY A 51 -3.16 6.62 55.76
C GLY A 51 -4.36 7.18 54.98
N PHE A 52 -5.26 6.29 54.54
CA PHE A 52 -6.74 6.35 54.59
C PHE A 52 -7.51 7.59 54.05
N ARG A 53 -8.34 7.41 53.01
CA ARG A 53 -9.82 7.23 53.08
C ARG A 53 -10.49 7.04 51.71
N ARG A 54 -11.62 6.32 51.74
CA ARG A 54 -12.55 5.93 50.66
C ARG A 54 -13.12 7.10 49.85
N GLY A 55 -13.41 6.87 48.56
CA GLY A 55 -14.30 7.72 47.76
C GLY A 55 -14.57 7.21 46.34
N GLN A 56 -15.69 6.49 46.21
CA GLN A 56 -16.60 6.36 45.04
C GLN A 56 -16.06 6.27 43.60
N GLY A 57 -16.36 5.14 42.96
CA GLY A 57 -16.28 4.99 41.50
C GLY A 57 -17.37 5.74 40.75
N HIS A 58 -17.05 6.14 39.52
CA HIS A 58 -18.01 6.52 38.49
C HIS A 58 -17.55 5.91 37.16
N ALA A 59 -18.42 5.09 36.58
CA ALA A 59 -18.31 4.55 35.24
C ALA A 59 -18.55 5.68 34.22
N ALA A 60 -17.69 5.79 33.20
CA ALA A 60 -17.89 6.68 32.07
C ALA A 60 -18.50 5.89 30.90
N THR A 61 -19.79 6.07 30.70
CA THR A 61 -20.57 5.53 29.58
C THR A 61 -20.26 6.32 28.30
N LEU A 62 -19.76 5.66 27.26
CA LEU A 62 -19.60 6.24 25.91
C LEU A 62 -20.96 6.25 25.20
N SER A 63 -21.49 7.45 24.96
CA SER A 63 -22.73 7.68 24.20
C SER A 63 -22.46 7.59 22.69
N ALA A 64 -23.11 6.62 22.02
CA ALA A 64 -23.23 6.58 20.57
C ALA A 64 -24.40 7.48 20.14
N ARG A 65 -24.13 8.46 19.26
CA ARG A 65 -25.20 9.23 18.58
C ARG A 65 -25.65 8.46 17.34
N ILE A 66 -26.88 7.95 17.37
CA ILE A 66 -27.61 7.45 16.21
C ILE A 66 -28.42 8.62 15.66
N THR A 67 -28.09 9.07 14.46
CA THR A 67 -28.93 10.02 13.71
C THR A 67 -29.99 9.21 12.96
N MET A 68 -31.25 9.27 13.41
CA MET A 68 -32.38 8.70 12.66
C MET A 68 -32.71 9.62 11.48
N LEU A 69 -32.63 9.08 10.25
CA LEU A 69 -33.22 9.67 9.06
C LEU A 69 -34.62 9.07 8.84
N SER A 70 -35.56 9.93 8.48
CA SER A 70 -37.00 9.72 8.40
C SER A 70 -37.42 8.62 7.42
N ARG A 71 -38.38 7.78 7.84
CA ARG A 71 -39.11 6.81 7.02
C ARG A 71 -39.92 7.49 5.92
N GLN A 72 -39.86 6.95 4.72
CA GLN A 72 -40.93 7.08 3.72
C GLN A 72 -41.50 5.68 3.45
N ASP A 73 -42.83 5.57 3.48
CA ASP A 73 -43.59 4.32 3.26
C ASP A 73 -43.59 3.90 1.77
N PRO A 74 -43.79 2.61 1.45
CA PRO A 74 -43.74 2.10 0.08
C PRO A 74 -45.12 2.11 -0.60
N PRO A 75 -45.22 2.28 -1.93
CA PRO A 75 -46.45 1.97 -2.64
C PRO A 75 -46.45 0.51 -3.14
N GLY A 76 -47.54 -0.19 -2.80
CA GLY A 76 -48.32 -1.04 -3.71
C GLY A 76 -47.67 -2.32 -4.28
N GLY A 77 -48.16 -3.47 -3.80
CA GLY A 77 -47.84 -4.78 -4.36
C GLY A 77 -48.45 -5.06 -5.74
N GLY A 78 -47.72 -5.87 -6.50
CA GLY A 78 -48.18 -6.58 -7.71
C GLY A 78 -47.33 -7.83 -7.88
N GLY A 79 -47.96 -9.01 -7.78
CA GLY A 79 -47.29 -10.31 -7.73
C GLY A 79 -46.75 -10.81 -9.07
N GLY A 80 -45.61 -11.50 -8.99
CA GLY A 80 -45.02 -12.32 -10.05
C GLY A 80 -43.82 -13.07 -9.46
N GLY A 81 -43.91 -14.40 -9.34
CA GLY A 81 -42.88 -15.23 -8.73
C GLY A 81 -41.56 -15.18 -9.50
N GLY A 82 -40.53 -14.65 -8.85
CA GLY A 82 -39.12 -14.71 -9.26
C GLY A 82 -38.27 -14.86 -8.01
N ALA A 83 -37.19 -15.64 -8.08
CA ALA A 83 -36.31 -15.95 -6.96
C ALA A 83 -35.97 -14.72 -6.11
N ALA A 84 -35.97 -14.88 -4.79
CA ALA A 84 -35.66 -13.83 -3.82
C ALA A 84 -34.19 -13.37 -3.95
N GLY A 85 -33.89 -12.51 -4.93
CA GLY A 85 -32.58 -11.92 -5.15
C GLY A 85 -32.62 -10.43 -4.81
N GLY A 86 -31.98 -10.04 -3.71
CA GLY A 86 -31.72 -8.63 -3.42
C GLY A 86 -30.87 -7.97 -4.53
N THR A 87 -30.82 -6.64 -4.54
CA THR A 87 -29.94 -5.91 -5.47
C THR A 87 -28.48 -6.32 -5.21
N PRO A 88 -27.69 -6.69 -6.24
CA PRO A 88 -26.32 -7.15 -6.05
C PRO A 88 -25.43 -6.06 -5.44
N LEU A 89 -24.60 -6.47 -4.49
CA LEU A 89 -23.66 -5.63 -3.76
C LEU A 89 -22.22 -6.09 -4.00
N TYR A 90 -21.28 -5.16 -3.86
CA TYR A 90 -19.87 -5.34 -4.20
C TYR A 90 -19.01 -4.96 -3.02
N LEU A 91 -18.21 -5.90 -2.54
CA LEU A 91 -17.41 -5.75 -1.32
C LEU A 91 -15.97 -5.41 -1.68
N GLY A 92 -15.49 -4.28 -1.15
CA GLY A 92 -14.08 -3.94 -1.12
C GLY A 92 -13.53 -4.01 0.30
N ILE A 93 -12.31 -4.53 0.45
CA ILE A 93 -11.61 -4.57 1.72
C ILE A 93 -10.20 -4.00 1.56
N ASP A 94 -9.86 -3.00 2.37
CA ASP A 94 -8.53 -2.38 2.44
C ASP A 94 -7.77 -2.97 3.62
N PHE A 95 -6.57 -3.49 3.34
CA PHE A 95 -5.60 -3.89 4.35
C PHE A 95 -4.41 -2.93 4.41
N GLY A 96 -4.64 -1.79 5.07
CA GLY A 96 -3.63 -0.79 5.33
C GLY A 96 -2.64 -1.18 6.44
N THR A 97 -1.93 -0.17 6.94
CA THR A 97 -0.76 -0.35 7.82
C THR A 97 -1.08 -0.66 9.28
N SER A 98 -2.25 -0.24 9.78
CA SER A 98 -2.63 -0.30 11.21
C SER A 98 -3.96 -1.00 11.48
N GLY A 99 -4.70 -1.31 10.43
CA GLY A 99 -5.97 -2.00 10.50
C GLY A 99 -6.51 -2.25 9.10
N ALA A 100 -7.65 -2.93 9.04
CA ALA A 100 -8.38 -3.20 7.82
C ALA A 100 -9.77 -2.56 7.85
N ARG A 101 -10.29 -2.22 6.67
CA ARG A 101 -11.60 -1.57 6.49
C ARG A 101 -12.36 -2.27 5.37
N TYR A 102 -13.68 -2.31 5.45
CA TYR A 102 -14.50 -2.72 4.32
C TYR A 102 -15.48 -1.63 3.92
N SER A 103 -15.83 -1.58 2.63
CA SER A 103 -16.93 -0.81 2.09
C SER A 103 -17.77 -1.70 1.19
N LEU A 104 -19.08 -1.68 1.40
CA LEU A 104 -20.05 -2.47 0.65
C LEU A 104 -20.91 -1.51 -0.17
N ILE A 105 -20.84 -1.61 -1.50
CA ILE A 105 -21.50 -0.68 -2.40
C ILE A 105 -22.50 -1.38 -3.32
N ASP A 106 -23.47 -0.64 -3.85
CA ASP A 106 -24.26 -1.09 -5.00
C ASP A 106 -23.63 -0.64 -6.34
N ARG A 107 -24.32 -0.94 -7.46
CA ARG A 107 -23.84 -0.62 -8.81
C ARG A 107 -23.76 0.89 -9.08
N LYS A 108 -24.53 1.72 -8.37
CA LYS A 108 -24.43 3.19 -8.46
C LYS A 108 -23.25 3.71 -7.61
N GLY A 109 -22.69 2.85 -6.77
CA GLY A 109 -21.66 3.17 -5.79
C GLY A 109 -22.20 3.83 -4.54
N ALA A 110 -23.49 3.67 -4.24
CA ALA A 110 -24.01 4.05 -2.94
C ALA A 110 -23.51 3.04 -1.91
N VAL A 111 -23.08 3.54 -0.76
CA VAL A 111 -22.55 2.74 0.35
C VAL A 111 -23.71 2.19 1.18
N HIS A 112 -23.77 0.86 1.33
CA HIS A 112 -24.78 0.16 2.14
C HIS A 112 -24.26 -0.17 3.53
N SER A 113 -22.97 -0.46 3.67
CA SER A 113 -22.34 -0.76 4.95
C SER A 113 -20.83 -0.52 4.88
N GLU A 114 -20.26 -0.07 5.99
CA GLU A 114 -18.80 0.07 6.16
C GLU A 114 -18.40 -0.41 7.54
N GLY A 115 -17.16 -0.87 7.66
CA GLY A 115 -16.62 -1.32 8.94
C GLY A 115 -15.10 -1.23 8.98
N LYS A 116 -14.55 -1.28 10.18
CA LYS A 116 -13.11 -1.27 10.40
C LYS A 116 -12.71 -2.12 11.59
N ARG A 117 -11.52 -2.72 11.51
CA ARG A 117 -10.88 -3.49 12.57
C ARG A 117 -9.43 -3.05 12.68
N ALA A 118 -8.99 -2.74 13.90
CA ALA A 118 -7.57 -2.54 14.18
C ALA A 118 -6.87 -3.90 14.23
N TYR A 119 -5.61 -3.95 13.83
CA TYR A 119 -4.82 -5.18 14.03
C TYR A 119 -4.50 -5.36 15.51
N SER A 120 -4.50 -6.61 15.97
CA SER A 120 -3.87 -6.99 17.24
C SER A 120 -2.40 -7.31 16.95
N PRO A 121 -1.45 -6.39 17.20
CA PRO A 121 -0.05 -6.63 16.84
C PRO A 121 0.48 -7.87 17.58
N PRO A 122 1.29 -8.71 16.92
CA PRO A 122 1.75 -9.94 17.53
C PRO A 122 2.65 -9.69 18.73
N VAL A 123 2.40 -10.42 19.81
CA VAL A 123 3.23 -10.39 21.01
C VAL A 123 4.54 -11.13 20.72
N GLY A 124 5.68 -10.44 20.80
CA GLY A 124 7.01 -11.06 20.69
C GLY A 124 7.77 -10.91 19.37
N GLY A 125 7.38 -10.00 18.47
CA GLY A 125 8.26 -9.53 17.38
C GLY A 125 8.58 -10.53 16.25
N GLY A 126 8.00 -11.73 16.25
CA GLY A 126 8.13 -12.68 15.15
C GLY A 126 7.21 -12.32 13.98
N GLY A 127 7.77 -12.19 12.77
CA GLY A 127 7.05 -11.77 11.56
C GLY A 127 5.78 -12.59 11.27
N ALA A 128 5.77 -13.90 11.52
CA ALA A 128 4.61 -14.78 11.30
C ALA A 128 3.31 -14.28 11.98
N GLY A 129 3.44 -13.47 13.04
CA GLY A 129 2.29 -12.93 13.75
C GLY A 129 1.47 -11.88 12.97
N TRP A 130 2.05 -11.19 11.99
CA TRP A 130 1.32 -10.22 11.17
C TRP A 130 0.31 -10.89 10.23
N ALA A 131 0.72 -11.97 9.57
CA ALA A 131 -0.18 -12.73 8.69
C ALA A 131 -1.38 -13.29 9.45
N SER A 132 -1.16 -13.86 10.64
CA SER A 132 -2.25 -14.30 11.52
C SER A 132 -3.19 -13.15 11.91
N SER A 133 -2.64 -11.96 12.16
CA SER A 133 -3.43 -10.76 12.47
C SER A 133 -4.28 -10.30 11.29
N TRP A 134 -3.74 -10.33 10.07
CA TRP A 134 -4.48 -9.99 8.87
C TRP A 134 -5.58 -11.02 8.57
N ARG A 135 -5.28 -12.32 8.71
CA ARG A 135 -6.28 -13.37 8.58
C ARG A 135 -7.42 -13.21 9.58
N ALA A 136 -7.10 -12.94 10.85
CA ALA A 136 -8.11 -12.68 11.86
C ALA A 136 -8.97 -11.46 11.50
N ALA A 137 -8.34 -10.36 11.08
CA ALA A 137 -9.06 -9.15 10.66
C ALA A 137 -9.97 -9.39 9.44
N LEU A 138 -9.52 -10.17 8.45
CA LEU A 138 -10.33 -10.54 7.27
C LEU A 138 -11.64 -11.22 7.68
N PHE A 139 -11.52 -12.28 8.47
CA PHE A 139 -12.66 -13.09 8.87
C PHE A 139 -13.55 -12.39 9.90
N GLN A 140 -13.00 -11.49 10.71
CA GLN A 140 -13.79 -10.59 11.57
C GLN A 140 -14.58 -9.59 10.74
N LEU A 141 -13.97 -8.93 9.75
CA LEU A 141 -14.67 -7.97 8.88
C LEU A 141 -15.80 -8.63 8.08
N LEU A 142 -15.60 -9.86 7.57
CA LEU A 142 -16.68 -10.62 6.95
C LEU A 142 -17.84 -10.90 7.92
N GLY A 143 -17.52 -11.19 9.19
CA GLY A 143 -18.50 -11.37 10.26
C GLY A 143 -19.22 -10.07 10.66
N ASP A 144 -18.59 -8.91 10.45
CA ASP A 144 -19.15 -7.60 10.79
C ASP A 144 -20.13 -7.07 9.74
N ILE A 145 -20.12 -7.63 8.53
CA ILE A 145 -21.10 -7.27 7.51
C ILE A 145 -22.49 -7.69 8.00
N PRO A 146 -23.53 -6.84 7.94
CA PRO A 146 -24.86 -7.20 8.39
C PRO A 146 -25.38 -8.46 7.66
N PRO A 147 -25.94 -9.46 8.37
CA PRO A 147 -26.42 -10.71 7.76
C PRO A 147 -27.41 -10.51 6.60
N ALA A 148 -28.22 -9.45 6.65
CA ALA A 148 -29.17 -9.12 5.59
C ALA A 148 -28.51 -8.78 4.24
N HIS A 149 -27.25 -8.31 4.24
CA HIS A 149 -26.54 -7.94 3.01
C HIS A 149 -25.72 -9.09 2.41
N ARG A 150 -25.26 -10.03 3.23
CA ARG A 150 -24.31 -11.09 2.81
C ARG A 150 -24.79 -11.94 1.62
N PRO A 151 -26.08 -12.35 1.55
CA PRO A 151 -26.59 -13.09 0.40
C PRO A 151 -26.61 -12.29 -0.91
N SER A 152 -26.53 -10.96 -0.84
CA SER A 152 -26.52 -10.07 -2.01
C SER A 152 -25.10 -9.72 -2.47
N ILE A 153 -24.06 -10.13 -1.75
CA ILE A 153 -22.67 -9.87 -2.16
C ILE A 153 -22.34 -10.73 -3.38
N SER A 154 -22.17 -10.07 -4.52
CA SER A 154 -21.90 -10.73 -5.81
C SER A 154 -20.41 -10.85 -6.11
N SER A 155 -19.58 -10.00 -5.51
CA SER A 155 -18.13 -10.09 -5.69
C SER A 155 -17.34 -9.40 -4.59
N ILE A 156 -16.11 -9.85 -4.39
CA ILE A 156 -15.16 -9.34 -3.39
C ILE A 156 -13.84 -8.97 -4.07
N SER A 157 -13.25 -7.85 -3.69
CA SER A 157 -11.88 -7.46 -4.04
C SER A 157 -11.17 -6.90 -2.81
N ILE A 158 -9.85 -7.08 -2.75
CA ILE A 158 -9.05 -6.69 -1.59
C ILE A 158 -7.82 -5.93 -2.07
N ASP A 159 -7.58 -4.74 -1.52
CA ASP A 159 -6.31 -4.04 -1.68
C ASP A 159 -5.39 -4.25 -0.46
N GLY A 160 -4.10 -4.02 -0.65
CA GLY A 160 -3.10 -4.17 0.40
C GLY A 160 -1.91 -3.24 0.25
N THR A 161 -1.06 -3.20 1.26
CA THR A 161 0.13 -2.35 1.26
C THR A 161 1.13 -2.77 0.17
N SER A 162 1.57 -1.80 -0.62
CA SER A 162 2.53 -2.03 -1.72
C SER A 162 3.82 -2.71 -1.24
N ALA A 163 4.30 -3.68 -2.02
CA ALA A 163 5.51 -4.45 -1.76
C ALA A 163 5.53 -5.27 -0.45
N THR A 164 4.42 -5.35 0.29
CA THR A 164 4.29 -6.36 1.35
C THR A 164 4.16 -7.72 0.70
N ALA A 165 5.04 -8.66 1.07
CA ALA A 165 5.18 -9.94 0.40
C ALA A 165 5.32 -11.11 1.37
N LEU A 166 4.82 -12.26 0.95
CA LEU A 166 4.85 -13.52 1.68
C LEU A 166 5.45 -14.59 0.76
N ILE A 167 6.22 -15.50 1.35
CA ILE A 167 6.69 -16.71 0.68
C ILE A 167 5.98 -17.90 1.30
N VAL A 168 5.17 -18.59 0.49
CA VAL A 168 4.23 -19.62 0.95
C VAL A 168 4.61 -20.97 0.37
N ASP A 169 4.47 -22.05 1.15
CA ASP A 169 4.64 -23.41 0.66
C ASP A 169 3.37 -23.94 -0.04
N ARG A 170 3.45 -24.20 -1.35
CA ARG A 170 2.35 -24.83 -2.12
C ARG A 170 2.13 -26.30 -1.77
N SER A 171 3.14 -27.01 -1.27
CA SER A 171 3.07 -28.46 -1.01
C SER A 171 2.07 -28.82 0.08
N SER A 172 1.88 -27.89 1.03
CA SER A 172 0.95 -28.02 2.13
C SER A 172 -0.52 -28.14 1.69
N SER A 173 -0.87 -27.84 0.43
CA SER A 173 -2.26 -27.78 -0.12
C SER A 173 -2.89 -29.07 -0.64
N ARG A 174 -2.25 -30.22 -0.45
CA ARG A 174 -2.93 -31.51 -0.73
C ARG A 174 -3.89 -31.86 0.40
N THR A 175 -5.08 -31.26 0.41
CA THR A 175 -6.20 -31.78 1.21
C THR A 175 -6.82 -32.98 0.50
N ASP A 176 -6.73 -34.13 1.17
CA ASP A 176 -7.51 -35.34 0.90
C ASP A 176 -9.02 -35.02 1.11
N PRO A 177 -9.90 -35.29 0.12
CA PRO A 177 -11.34 -35.04 0.22
C PRO A 177 -12.06 -35.77 1.37
N SER A 178 -11.43 -36.73 2.03
CA SER A 178 -12.08 -37.61 3.02
C SER A 178 -12.18 -37.05 4.46
N MET A 179 -11.65 -35.86 4.75
CA MET A 179 -11.57 -35.32 6.13
C MET A 179 -12.64 -34.28 6.51
N ILE A 180 -13.78 -34.22 5.80
CA ILE A 180 -14.88 -33.30 6.10
C ILE A 180 -15.98 -34.03 6.88
N HIS A 181 -15.97 -33.91 8.21
CA HIS A 181 -17.13 -34.21 9.05
C HIS A 181 -17.63 -32.94 9.77
N PRO A 182 -18.95 -32.69 9.81
CA PRO A 182 -19.52 -31.52 10.47
C PRO A 182 -19.73 -31.81 11.95
N HIS A 183 -19.00 -31.14 12.84
CA HIS A 183 -19.42 -31.04 14.23
C HIS A 183 -20.17 -29.74 14.45
N ARG A 184 -21.42 -29.88 14.92
CA ARG A 184 -22.30 -28.81 15.41
C ARG A 184 -21.58 -27.97 16.47
N CYS A 185 -21.68 -26.66 16.33
CA CYS A 185 -21.24 -25.70 17.34
C CYS A 185 -22.42 -25.49 18.32
N ASP A 186 -22.26 -25.91 19.56
CA ASP A 186 -23.00 -25.35 20.69
C ASP A 186 -22.17 -24.21 21.30
N ASP A 187 -22.87 -23.19 21.78
CA ASP A 187 -22.35 -21.92 22.28
C ASP A 187 -21.45 -22.06 23.54
N ASP A 188 -20.60 -21.06 23.73
CA ASP A 188 -19.75 -20.76 24.90
C ASP A 188 -18.48 -21.60 25.12
N LEU A 189 -17.38 -21.29 24.41
CA LEU A 189 -15.98 -21.39 24.90
C LEU A 189 -14.96 -20.86 23.85
N PHE A 190 -14.80 -19.54 23.73
CA PHE A 190 -13.89 -18.92 22.74
C PHE A 190 -12.45 -18.65 23.24
N PHE A 191 -11.95 -19.33 24.27
CA PHE A 191 -10.60 -19.06 24.77
C PHE A 191 -9.92 -20.29 25.39
N SER A 192 -9.71 -21.35 24.61
CA SER A 192 -8.65 -22.36 24.86
C SER A 192 -8.71 -23.47 23.80
N LEU A 193 -8.07 -23.29 22.66
CA LEU A 193 -7.60 -24.39 21.81
C LEU A 193 -6.20 -24.05 21.29
N SER A 194 -5.24 -24.13 22.21
CA SER A 194 -3.84 -24.38 21.88
C SER A 194 -3.68 -25.88 21.58
N ALA A 195 -3.11 -26.18 20.42
CA ALA A 195 -2.50 -27.46 20.08
C ALA A 195 -3.40 -28.71 20.10
N ARG A 196 -4.10 -28.95 18.97
CA ARG A 196 -4.19 -30.26 18.28
C ARG A 196 -5.03 -30.14 17.00
N GLY A 197 -4.35 -30.11 15.85
CA GLY A 197 -4.80 -30.74 14.61
C GLY A 197 -5.90 -30.07 13.78
N CYS A 198 -5.67 -28.85 13.26
CA CYS A 198 -6.13 -28.49 11.91
C CYS A 198 -4.88 -28.33 11.05
N SER A 199 -4.63 -29.25 10.12
CA SER A 199 -3.54 -29.07 9.14
C SER A 199 -4.01 -28.02 8.12
N GLU A 200 -3.80 -26.75 8.44
CA GLU A 200 -4.15 -25.62 7.58
C GLU A 200 -3.06 -25.44 6.51
N THR A 201 -3.47 -25.64 5.27
CA THR A 201 -2.61 -25.62 4.09
C THR A 201 -2.30 -24.17 3.66
N GLY A 202 -1.04 -23.83 3.39
CA GLY A 202 -0.53 -22.48 3.07
C GLY A 202 0.53 -21.96 4.05
N GLU A 203 1.36 -22.85 4.60
CA GLU A 203 2.37 -22.51 5.60
C GLU A 203 3.35 -21.45 5.07
N LEU A 204 3.60 -20.43 5.89
CA LEU A 204 4.56 -19.39 5.57
C LEU A 204 5.98 -19.93 5.74
N LEU A 205 6.77 -19.90 4.67
CA LEU A 205 8.18 -20.31 4.69
C LEU A 205 9.09 -19.26 5.34
N ALA A 206 8.59 -18.04 5.53
CA ALA A 206 9.21 -16.97 6.29
C ALA A 206 8.14 -16.02 6.82
N GLY A 207 8.50 -15.16 7.78
CA GLY A 207 7.65 -14.03 8.14
C GLY A 207 7.32 -13.17 6.91
N PRO A 208 6.15 -12.51 6.88
CA PRO A 208 5.83 -11.54 5.83
C PRO A 208 6.87 -10.41 5.86
N PHE A 209 7.32 -10.02 4.68
CA PHE A 209 8.19 -8.88 4.46
C PHE A 209 7.32 -7.63 4.31
N LEU A 210 7.33 -6.73 5.29
CA LEU A 210 6.44 -5.56 5.30
C LEU A 210 6.89 -4.48 4.33
N TYR A 211 5.95 -3.64 3.87
CA TYR A 211 6.16 -2.54 2.93
C TYR A 211 7.29 -1.56 3.32
N ASN A 212 7.53 -1.37 4.63
CA ASN A 212 8.52 -0.44 5.18
C ASN A 212 9.88 -1.08 5.47
N GLU A 213 10.02 -2.39 5.27
CA GLU A 213 11.30 -3.08 5.41
C GLU A 213 12.17 -2.87 4.16
N SER A 214 13.47 -2.74 4.38
CA SER A 214 14.47 -2.54 3.33
C SER A 214 15.58 -3.58 3.44
N PHE A 215 16.02 -4.10 2.29
CA PHE A 215 17.01 -5.16 2.15
C PHE A 215 18.19 -4.64 1.31
N PRO A 216 19.01 -3.72 1.85
CA PRO A 216 20.11 -3.10 1.11
C PRO A 216 21.16 -4.12 0.64
N ASP A 217 21.36 -5.20 1.39
CA ASP A 217 22.33 -6.26 1.02
C ASP A 217 21.93 -7.00 -0.27
N ALA A 218 20.64 -7.02 -0.61
CA ALA A 218 20.14 -7.63 -1.85
C ALA A 218 20.16 -6.64 -3.03
N LEU A 219 20.25 -5.34 -2.78
CA LEU A 219 20.15 -4.30 -3.81
C LEU A 219 21.23 -4.42 -4.89
N PRO A 220 22.53 -4.63 -4.58
CA PRO A 220 23.56 -4.78 -5.61
C PRO A 220 23.29 -5.96 -6.58
N ALA A 221 22.72 -7.06 -6.07
CA ALA A 221 22.37 -8.21 -6.90
C ALA A 221 21.18 -7.90 -7.82
N VAL A 222 20.23 -7.09 -7.36
CA VAL A 222 19.10 -6.62 -8.16
C VAL A 222 19.55 -5.63 -9.24
N GLU A 223 20.40 -4.66 -8.88
CA GLU A 223 20.97 -3.68 -9.81
C GLU A 223 21.86 -4.32 -10.89
N ALA A 224 22.48 -5.47 -10.59
CA ALA A 224 23.29 -6.21 -11.55
C ALA A 224 22.46 -6.87 -12.67
N VAL A 225 21.16 -7.09 -12.46
CA VAL A 225 20.29 -7.81 -13.43
C VAL A 225 19.18 -6.95 -14.00
N ALA A 226 18.67 -5.98 -13.24
CA ALA A 226 17.61 -5.08 -13.70
C ALA A 226 18.18 -3.94 -14.56
N PRO A 227 17.40 -3.41 -15.52
CA PRO A 227 17.77 -2.19 -16.24
C PRO A 227 18.09 -1.04 -15.28
N ALA A 228 19.02 -0.17 -15.69
CA ALA A 228 19.34 1.03 -14.92
C ALA A 228 18.08 1.86 -14.63
N ASN A 229 17.95 2.37 -13.40
CA ASN A 229 16.81 3.16 -12.94
C ASN A 229 15.45 2.42 -12.95
N HIS A 230 15.43 1.08 -13.02
CA HIS A 230 14.19 0.32 -12.91
C HIS A 230 13.57 0.47 -11.52
N THR A 231 12.23 0.43 -11.40
CA THR A 231 11.49 0.61 -10.13
C THR A 231 11.83 -0.43 -9.03
N VAL A 232 12.47 -1.54 -9.42
CA VAL A 232 12.94 -2.60 -8.53
C VAL A 232 14.31 -2.32 -7.91
N CYS A 233 15.08 -1.37 -8.46
CA CYS A 233 16.37 -0.92 -7.94
C CYS A 233 16.15 -0.01 -6.72
N SER A 234 15.52 -0.58 -5.70
CA SER A 234 15.21 0.04 -4.42
C SER A 234 15.19 -1.04 -3.36
N ALA A 235 15.87 -0.79 -2.24
CA ALA A 235 16.03 -1.78 -1.17
C ALA A 235 14.69 -2.26 -0.57
N SER A 236 13.61 -1.49 -0.68
CA SER A 236 12.27 -1.87 -0.20
C SER A 236 11.41 -2.60 -1.26
N SER A 237 11.93 -2.81 -2.47
CA SER A 237 11.21 -3.52 -3.53
C SER A 237 10.90 -4.97 -3.16
N THR A 238 9.83 -5.52 -3.73
CA THR A 238 9.49 -6.95 -3.60
C THR A 238 10.62 -7.81 -4.16
N LEU A 239 11.31 -7.38 -5.21
CA LEU A 239 12.44 -8.12 -5.77
C LEU A 239 13.62 -8.22 -4.79
N CYS A 240 13.98 -7.14 -4.10
CA CYS A 240 15.03 -7.20 -3.06
C CYS A 240 14.62 -8.14 -1.92
N LYS A 241 13.35 -8.15 -1.51
CA LYS A 241 12.81 -9.08 -0.50
C LYS A 241 12.93 -10.54 -0.95
N LEU A 242 12.52 -10.81 -2.19
CA LEU A 242 12.62 -12.15 -2.80
C LEU A 242 14.06 -12.63 -2.92
N VAL A 243 14.98 -11.77 -3.40
CA VAL A 243 16.41 -12.09 -3.52
C VAL A 243 17.04 -12.33 -2.16
N SER A 244 16.71 -11.50 -1.16
CA SER A 244 17.21 -11.68 0.21
C SER A 244 16.74 -13.00 0.82
N TRP A 245 15.47 -13.36 0.64
CA TRP A 245 14.96 -14.65 1.09
C TRP A 245 15.62 -15.81 0.32
N TRP A 246 15.76 -15.67 -1.00
CA TRP A 246 16.36 -16.70 -1.83
C TRP A 246 17.82 -16.98 -1.44
N ASN A 247 18.60 -15.94 -1.13
CA ASN A 247 20.00 -16.10 -0.74
C ASN A 247 20.16 -16.75 0.64
N THR A 248 19.17 -16.62 1.53
CA THR A 248 19.22 -17.21 2.88
C THR A 248 18.59 -18.62 2.92
N ALA A 249 17.45 -18.81 2.26
CA ALA A 249 16.69 -20.06 2.29
C ALA A 249 16.99 -21.01 1.12
N GLY A 250 17.49 -20.51 -0.01
CA GLY A 250 17.76 -21.28 -1.23
C GLY A 250 18.81 -22.38 -1.08
N ALA A 251 19.64 -22.33 -0.03
CA ALA A 251 20.60 -23.37 0.31
C ALA A 251 19.98 -24.58 1.06
N GLY A 252 18.73 -24.48 1.56
CA GLY A 252 18.13 -25.43 2.51
C GLY A 252 16.97 -26.30 2.01
N GLY A 253 16.69 -26.35 0.70
CA GLY A 253 15.72 -27.30 0.11
C GLY A 253 14.23 -26.88 0.09
N GLY A 254 13.82 -25.85 0.84
CA GLY A 254 12.42 -25.34 0.86
C GLY A 254 11.97 -24.57 -0.38
N ALA A 255 12.87 -24.34 -1.34
CA ALA A 255 12.60 -23.50 -2.51
C ALA A 255 11.86 -24.23 -3.67
N GLY A 256 11.62 -25.54 -3.57
CA GLY A 256 11.01 -26.35 -4.63
C GLY A 256 9.50 -26.12 -4.79
N SER A 257 8.79 -25.87 -3.68
CA SER A 257 7.34 -25.68 -3.63
C SER A 257 6.92 -24.25 -3.27
N ALA A 258 7.88 -23.36 -2.98
CA ALA A 258 7.63 -21.97 -2.64
C ALA A 258 6.89 -21.20 -3.76
N VAL A 259 6.05 -20.25 -3.36
CA VAL A 259 5.43 -19.24 -4.23
C VAL A 259 5.43 -17.88 -3.52
N LEU A 260 5.71 -16.82 -4.27
CA LEU A 260 5.59 -15.44 -3.82
C LEU A 260 4.12 -15.02 -3.92
N MET A 261 3.62 -14.39 -2.86
CA MET A 261 2.29 -13.77 -2.85
C MET A 261 2.42 -12.38 -2.21
N HIS A 262 1.80 -11.37 -2.81
CA HIS A 262 1.65 -10.08 -2.15
C HIS A 262 0.56 -10.18 -1.06
N GLN A 263 0.48 -9.17 -0.19
CA GLN A 263 -0.50 -9.16 0.91
C GLN A 263 -1.94 -9.37 0.41
N SER A 264 -2.35 -8.62 -0.61
CA SER A 264 -3.67 -8.76 -1.26
C SER A 264 -3.85 -10.15 -1.86
N ASP A 265 -2.87 -10.66 -2.60
CA ASP A 265 -2.91 -11.99 -3.21
C ASP A 265 -3.17 -13.08 -2.17
N TRP A 266 -2.45 -13.03 -1.04
CA TRP A 266 -2.58 -14.01 0.05
C TRP A 266 -3.96 -13.92 0.72
N LEU A 267 -4.45 -12.71 0.99
CA LEU A 267 -5.78 -12.51 1.56
C LEU A 267 -6.90 -12.97 0.63
N LEU A 268 -6.78 -12.70 -0.66
CA LEU A 268 -7.72 -13.20 -1.67
C LEU A 268 -7.66 -14.72 -1.76
N TRP A 269 -6.46 -15.31 -1.73
CA TRP A 269 -6.28 -16.76 -1.74
C TRP A 269 -6.96 -17.46 -0.56
N LEU A 270 -7.00 -16.85 0.63
CA LEU A 270 -7.78 -17.40 1.75
C LEU A 270 -9.29 -17.54 1.41
N LEU A 271 -9.79 -16.71 0.49
CA LEU A 271 -11.19 -16.71 0.04
C LEU A 271 -11.44 -17.61 -1.18
N HIS A 272 -10.48 -17.76 -2.10
CA HIS A 272 -10.70 -18.50 -3.37
C HIS A 272 -9.82 -19.75 -3.59
N GLY A 273 -8.77 -19.94 -2.78
CA GLY A 273 -7.97 -21.17 -2.75
C GLY A 273 -7.05 -21.45 -3.95
N ARG A 274 -6.84 -20.49 -4.86
CA ARG A 274 -5.98 -20.67 -6.06
C ARG A 274 -4.62 -19.99 -5.88
N TYR A 275 -3.52 -20.74 -5.97
CA TYR A 275 -2.18 -20.15 -5.87
C TYR A 275 -1.77 -19.43 -7.16
N GLY A 276 -0.80 -18.51 -7.01
CA GLY A 276 -0.07 -17.98 -8.16
C GLY A 276 -0.85 -16.97 -9.00
N VAL A 277 -1.88 -16.37 -8.42
CA VAL A 277 -2.64 -15.27 -9.02
C VAL A 277 -2.23 -13.96 -8.35
N SER A 278 -1.95 -12.94 -9.14
CA SER A 278 -1.70 -11.57 -8.68
C SER A 278 -2.28 -10.57 -9.67
N ASP A 279 -2.14 -9.28 -9.38
CA ASP A 279 -2.47 -8.18 -10.28
C ASP A 279 -1.22 -7.37 -10.67
N TYR A 280 -1.31 -6.69 -11.81
CA TYR A 280 -0.18 -5.95 -12.35
C TYR A 280 0.33 -4.78 -11.47
N ASN A 281 -0.43 -4.34 -10.45
CA ASN A 281 -0.05 -3.22 -9.59
C ASN A 281 0.77 -3.73 -8.42
N ASN A 282 0.33 -4.82 -7.78
CA ASN A 282 1.12 -5.51 -6.78
C ASN A 282 2.43 -6.09 -7.38
N ALA A 283 2.35 -6.69 -8.57
CA ALA A 283 3.50 -7.31 -9.22
C ALA A 283 4.55 -6.32 -9.77
N LEU A 284 4.25 -5.02 -9.86
CA LEU A 284 5.16 -4.01 -10.40
C LEU A 284 6.50 -3.96 -9.64
N LYS A 285 6.46 -4.03 -8.30
CA LYS A 285 7.67 -3.94 -7.45
C LYS A 285 8.46 -5.24 -7.34
N VAL A 286 7.99 -6.34 -7.92
CA VAL A 286 8.82 -7.54 -8.17
C VAL A 286 9.45 -7.53 -9.57
N GLY A 287 8.98 -6.65 -10.45
CA GLY A 287 9.55 -6.45 -11.79
C GLY A 287 8.66 -6.88 -12.94
N TYR A 288 7.37 -7.14 -12.70
CA TYR A 288 6.41 -7.34 -13.78
C TYR A 288 6.32 -6.08 -14.65
N ASP A 289 6.28 -6.25 -15.97
CA ASP A 289 6.10 -5.15 -16.91
C ASP A 289 4.64 -5.10 -17.37
N PRO A 290 3.81 -4.18 -16.85
CA PRO A 290 2.40 -4.07 -17.23
C PRO A 290 2.19 -3.55 -18.66
N ALA A 291 3.21 -2.99 -19.33
CA ALA A 291 3.12 -2.58 -20.72
C ALA A 291 3.26 -3.81 -21.65
N ALA A 292 4.22 -4.69 -21.33
CA ALA A 292 4.45 -5.93 -22.06
C ALA A 292 3.52 -7.07 -21.62
N ASP A 293 2.77 -6.88 -20.52
CA ASP A 293 1.91 -7.88 -19.89
C ASP A 293 2.67 -9.17 -19.52
N ALA A 294 3.94 -9.03 -19.12
CA ALA A 294 4.83 -10.14 -18.87
C ALA A 294 5.92 -9.80 -17.84
N TYR A 295 6.52 -10.84 -17.25
CA TYR A 295 7.81 -10.69 -16.59
C TYR A 295 8.92 -10.58 -17.64
N PRO A 296 9.82 -9.59 -17.51
CA PRO A 296 10.87 -9.36 -18.50
C PRO A 296 11.92 -10.48 -18.46
N SER A 297 12.61 -10.68 -19.59
CA SER A 297 13.58 -11.77 -19.78
C SER A 297 14.73 -11.76 -18.76
N TRP A 298 15.21 -10.58 -18.37
CA TRP A 298 16.27 -10.43 -17.36
C TRP A 298 15.86 -10.99 -15.99
N LEU A 299 14.57 -10.91 -15.64
CA LEU A 299 14.01 -11.47 -14.41
C LEU A 299 13.75 -12.96 -14.56
N MET A 300 13.21 -13.38 -15.71
CA MET A 300 12.92 -14.79 -15.99
C MET A 300 14.18 -15.66 -16.08
N ALA A 301 15.32 -15.08 -16.44
CA ALA A 301 16.61 -15.77 -16.44
C ALA A 301 17.14 -16.12 -15.03
N GLN A 302 16.55 -15.57 -13.98
CA GLN A 302 17.01 -15.76 -12.60
C GLN A 302 16.43 -17.05 -11.99
N PRO A 303 17.15 -17.73 -11.08
CA PRO A 303 16.70 -19.00 -10.51
C PRO A 303 15.45 -18.87 -9.62
N TYR A 304 15.24 -17.71 -9.01
CA TYR A 304 14.05 -17.41 -8.20
C TYR A 304 12.82 -17.03 -9.03
N SER A 305 12.91 -16.91 -10.36
CA SER A 305 11.76 -16.60 -11.22
C SER A 305 10.62 -17.62 -11.09
N ARG A 306 10.94 -18.88 -10.73
CA ARG A 306 9.98 -19.95 -10.47
C ARG A 306 9.03 -19.72 -9.28
N LEU A 307 9.34 -18.74 -8.42
CA LEU A 307 8.49 -18.34 -7.29
C LEU A 307 7.46 -17.28 -7.70
N LEU A 308 7.65 -16.60 -8.83
CA LEU A 308 6.76 -15.52 -9.27
C LEU A 308 5.36 -16.06 -9.56
N PRO A 309 4.29 -15.29 -9.26
CA PRO A 309 2.93 -15.64 -9.65
C PRO A 309 2.84 -15.90 -11.17
N PRO A 310 2.51 -17.10 -11.64
CA PRO A 310 2.41 -17.38 -13.07
C PRO A 310 1.25 -16.64 -13.76
N SER A 311 0.23 -16.23 -13.02
CA SER A 311 -0.95 -15.53 -13.53
C SER A 311 -1.05 -14.13 -12.95
N VAL A 312 -0.52 -13.14 -13.66
CA VAL A 312 -0.73 -11.72 -13.35
C VAL A 312 -1.88 -11.20 -14.20
N MET A 313 -2.94 -10.71 -13.56
CA MET A 313 -4.15 -10.24 -14.24
C MET A 313 -4.31 -8.72 -14.08
N VAL A 314 -5.26 -8.16 -14.80
CA VAL A 314 -5.68 -6.77 -14.56
C VAL A 314 -6.44 -6.69 -13.22
N PRO A 315 -6.35 -5.60 -12.44
CA PRO A 315 -7.13 -5.36 -11.22
C PRO A 315 -8.63 -5.46 -11.45
N GLY A 316 -9.32 -6.05 -10.49
CA GLY A 316 -10.75 -6.32 -10.57
C GLY A 316 -11.09 -7.37 -11.64
N ALA A 317 -10.18 -8.29 -11.97
CA ALA A 317 -10.49 -9.44 -12.83
C ALA A 317 -11.04 -10.59 -11.99
N PRO A 318 -12.09 -11.29 -12.43
CA PRO A 318 -12.64 -12.43 -11.68
C PRO A 318 -11.63 -13.59 -11.64
N ILE A 319 -11.36 -14.12 -10.44
CA ILE A 319 -10.43 -15.22 -10.22
C ILE A 319 -11.17 -16.56 -10.10
N ALA A 320 -12.08 -16.66 -9.13
CA ALA A 320 -12.83 -17.86 -8.80
C ALA A 320 -14.03 -17.54 -7.89
N ALA A 321 -14.95 -18.48 -7.76
CA ALA A 321 -15.95 -18.44 -6.69
C ALA A 321 -15.29 -18.47 -5.31
N VAL A 322 -15.97 -17.91 -4.31
CA VAL A 322 -15.57 -18.03 -2.90
C VAL A 322 -15.61 -19.52 -2.50
N ARG A 323 -14.63 -19.97 -1.70
CA ARG A 323 -14.58 -21.34 -1.17
C ARG A 323 -15.84 -21.67 -0.36
N ASP A 324 -16.30 -22.91 -0.47
CA ASP A 324 -17.56 -23.36 0.14
C ASP A 324 -17.61 -23.23 1.67
N ASP A 325 -16.47 -23.45 2.35
CA ASP A 325 -16.35 -23.30 3.80
C ASP A 325 -16.58 -21.83 4.21
N VAL A 326 -15.92 -20.90 3.52
CA VAL A 326 -16.09 -19.45 3.74
C VAL A 326 -17.50 -19.01 3.37
N ARG A 327 -18.02 -19.43 2.21
CA ARG A 327 -19.36 -19.10 1.75
C ARG A 327 -20.43 -19.53 2.76
N SER A 328 -20.36 -20.78 3.22
CA SER A 328 -21.33 -21.36 4.15
C SER A 328 -21.23 -20.74 5.55
N GLN A 329 -20.01 -20.49 6.05
CA GLN A 329 -19.79 -19.88 7.36
C GLN A 329 -20.36 -18.46 7.46
N TYR A 330 -20.22 -17.66 6.39
CA TYR A 330 -20.64 -16.26 6.41
C TYR A 330 -21.99 -16.01 5.75
N GLY A 331 -22.59 -16.99 5.06
CA GLY A 331 -23.86 -16.81 4.34
C GLY A 331 -23.73 -15.91 3.11
N LEU A 332 -22.64 -16.08 2.36
CA LEU A 332 -22.40 -15.36 1.10
C LEU A 332 -23.20 -15.99 -0.05
N SER A 333 -23.44 -15.20 -1.11
CA SER A 333 -24.08 -15.68 -2.33
C SER A 333 -23.34 -16.86 -2.96
N GLU A 334 -24.07 -17.82 -3.55
CA GLU A 334 -23.49 -18.88 -4.38
C GLU A 334 -22.81 -18.33 -5.63
N GLU A 335 -23.24 -17.16 -6.10
CA GLU A 335 -22.65 -16.47 -7.25
C GLU A 335 -21.48 -15.56 -6.86
N CYS A 336 -21.10 -15.50 -5.58
CA CYS A 336 -20.05 -14.60 -5.11
C CYS A 336 -18.68 -14.98 -5.69
N VAL A 337 -18.07 -14.06 -6.44
CA VAL A 337 -16.74 -14.24 -7.03
C VAL A 337 -15.69 -13.35 -6.38
N VAL A 338 -14.52 -13.92 -6.16
CA VAL A 338 -13.34 -13.18 -5.72
C VAL A 338 -12.62 -12.64 -6.94
N CYS A 339 -12.30 -11.35 -6.92
CA CYS A 339 -11.61 -10.63 -7.97
C CYS A 339 -10.20 -10.24 -7.53
N THR A 340 -9.29 -10.04 -8.49
CA THR A 340 -7.97 -9.49 -8.20
C THR A 340 -8.06 -8.10 -7.60
N GLY A 341 -7.12 -7.83 -6.70
CA GLY A 341 -7.01 -6.59 -5.96
C GLY A 341 -6.22 -5.50 -6.67
N THR A 342 -5.61 -4.65 -5.86
CA THR A 342 -4.59 -3.67 -6.23
C THR A 342 -3.79 -3.28 -4.97
N THR A 343 -3.02 -2.21 -5.01
CA THR A 343 -2.40 -1.62 -3.81
C THR A 343 -3.29 -0.55 -3.18
N ASP A 344 -3.19 -0.36 -1.88
CA ASP A 344 -3.91 0.66 -1.09
C ASP A 344 -3.88 2.05 -1.73
N SER A 345 -2.71 2.47 -2.22
CA SER A 345 -2.48 3.76 -2.87
C SER A 345 -3.22 3.90 -4.21
N ILE A 346 -3.44 2.80 -4.94
CA ILE A 346 -4.21 2.78 -6.19
C ILE A 346 -5.70 2.68 -5.89
N ALA A 347 -6.10 1.89 -4.89
CA ALA A 347 -7.48 1.80 -4.44
C ALA A 347 -7.98 3.17 -3.94
N ALA A 348 -7.18 3.89 -3.14
CA ALA A 348 -7.51 5.25 -2.72
C ALA A 348 -7.65 6.23 -3.89
N PHE A 349 -6.86 6.06 -4.96
CA PHE A 349 -7.01 6.85 -6.19
C PHE A 349 -8.34 6.52 -6.91
N LEU A 350 -8.64 5.23 -7.07
CA LEU A 350 -9.88 4.75 -7.67
C LEU A 350 -11.13 5.28 -6.94
N ALA A 351 -11.05 5.40 -5.61
CA ALA A 351 -12.14 5.93 -4.81
C ALA A 351 -12.52 7.36 -5.19
N ALA A 352 -11.54 8.18 -5.61
CA ALA A 352 -11.78 9.56 -6.04
C ALA A 352 -12.53 9.64 -7.38
N ARG A 353 -12.65 8.53 -8.14
CA ARG A 353 -13.30 8.47 -9.46
C ARG A 353 -12.74 9.47 -10.48
N ALA A 354 -11.47 9.84 -10.33
CA ALA A 354 -10.73 10.58 -11.35
C ALA A 354 -10.48 9.66 -12.55
N ALA A 355 -11.19 9.89 -13.66
CA ALA A 355 -11.13 9.06 -14.85
C ALA A 355 -10.72 9.85 -16.09
N GLY A 356 -9.82 9.27 -16.88
CA GLY A 356 -9.31 9.85 -18.13
C GLY A 356 -7.99 10.61 -17.98
N PRO A 357 -7.15 10.66 -19.03
CA PRO A 357 -5.90 11.43 -19.02
C PRO A 357 -6.10 12.90 -18.62
N GLY A 358 -5.12 13.46 -17.91
CA GLY A 358 -5.16 14.83 -17.38
C GLY A 358 -5.91 14.99 -16.06
N ARG A 359 -6.69 13.99 -15.62
CA ARG A 359 -7.26 13.95 -14.27
C ARG A 359 -6.22 13.50 -13.27
N ALA A 360 -6.15 14.21 -12.14
CA ALA A 360 -5.22 13.91 -11.09
C ALA A 360 -5.88 13.86 -9.72
N VAL A 361 -5.22 13.18 -8.78
CA VAL A 361 -5.54 13.22 -7.36
C VAL A 361 -4.28 13.64 -6.61
N THR A 362 -4.40 14.68 -5.79
CA THR A 362 -3.40 15.05 -4.80
C THR A 362 -3.85 14.58 -3.43
N SER A 363 -3.02 13.79 -2.78
CA SER A 363 -3.19 13.41 -1.38
C SER A 363 -2.40 14.37 -0.49
N LEU A 364 -3.13 15.22 0.25
CA LEU A 364 -2.61 16.12 1.27
C LEU A 364 -2.61 15.42 2.64
N GLY A 365 -1.79 14.37 2.75
CA GLY A 365 -1.57 13.61 3.98
C GLY A 365 -0.39 14.15 4.79
N SER A 366 0.25 13.28 5.58
CA SER A 366 1.55 13.61 6.23
C SER A 366 2.58 14.09 5.21
N THR A 367 2.56 13.50 4.01
CA THR A 367 3.32 13.89 2.82
C THR A 367 2.36 14.33 1.71
N LEU A 368 2.87 15.11 0.76
CA LEU A 368 2.21 15.49 -0.47
C LEU A 368 2.49 14.41 -1.52
N ALA A 369 1.45 13.73 -2.01
CA ALA A 369 1.57 12.78 -3.10
C ALA A 369 0.66 13.18 -4.26
N VAL A 370 1.21 13.22 -5.47
CA VAL A 370 0.45 13.50 -6.71
C VAL A 370 0.34 12.21 -7.51
N LYS A 371 -0.85 11.99 -8.09
CA LYS A 371 -1.13 10.90 -9.02
C LYS A 371 -1.90 11.46 -10.20
N LEU A 372 -1.43 11.20 -11.40
CA LEU A 372 -1.93 11.78 -12.64
C LEU A 372 -2.21 10.65 -13.63
N VAL A 373 -3.42 10.62 -14.18
CA VAL A 373 -3.74 9.73 -15.29
C VAL A 373 -3.13 10.33 -16.55
N SER A 374 -2.40 9.51 -17.29
CA SER A 374 -1.60 9.88 -18.45
C SER A 374 -1.75 8.83 -19.55
N GLU A 375 -1.71 9.27 -20.81
CA GLU A 375 -1.63 8.36 -21.96
C GLU A 375 -0.24 7.72 -22.06
N ALA A 376 0.79 8.45 -21.65
CA ALA A 376 2.17 7.99 -21.68
C ALA A 376 2.61 7.41 -20.32
N ARG A 377 3.35 6.30 -20.39
CA ARG A 377 4.07 5.73 -19.25
C ARG A 377 5.27 6.61 -18.92
N VAL A 378 5.43 6.94 -17.65
CA VAL A 378 6.57 7.71 -17.14
C VAL A 378 7.16 7.03 -15.91
N ASP A 379 8.41 6.60 -16.01
CA ASP A 379 9.19 6.06 -14.91
C ASP A 379 10.53 6.78 -14.84
N ASP A 380 10.89 7.31 -13.67
CA ASP A 380 12.17 7.94 -13.43
C ASP A 380 12.59 7.76 -11.97
N ALA A 381 13.48 6.79 -11.73
CA ALA A 381 13.95 6.49 -10.39
C ALA A 381 14.70 7.63 -9.72
N ARG A 382 15.28 8.58 -10.49
CA ARG A 382 16.01 9.74 -9.92
C ARG A 382 15.09 10.59 -9.06
N PHE A 383 13.83 10.73 -9.48
CA PHE A 383 12.80 11.49 -8.79
C PHE A 383 11.80 10.59 -8.04
N GLY A 384 12.01 9.28 -8.02
CA GLY A 384 11.05 8.32 -7.48
C GLY A 384 9.69 8.33 -8.22
N VAL A 385 9.68 8.72 -9.49
CA VAL A 385 8.48 8.70 -10.34
C VAL A 385 8.30 7.31 -10.92
N TYR A 386 7.08 6.77 -10.85
CA TYR A 386 6.76 5.49 -11.46
C TYR A 386 5.29 5.44 -11.89
N SER A 387 5.01 4.55 -12.84
CA SER A 387 3.70 4.40 -13.46
C SER A 387 3.03 3.06 -13.14
N HIS A 388 1.75 3.12 -12.75
CA HIS A 388 0.88 1.95 -12.69
C HIS A 388 -0.05 1.93 -13.90
N ARG A 389 -0.30 0.76 -14.50
CA ARG A 389 -1.33 0.65 -15.54
C ARG A 389 -2.73 0.76 -14.92
N LEU A 390 -3.59 1.53 -15.57
CA LEU A 390 -4.97 1.80 -15.14
C LEU A 390 -5.85 1.99 -16.38
N ASP A 391 -6.65 0.97 -16.73
CA ASP A 391 -7.71 1.05 -17.76
C ASP A 391 -7.29 1.60 -19.12
N GLY A 392 -6.17 1.09 -19.64
CA GLY A 392 -5.62 1.52 -20.93
C GLY A 392 -4.79 2.80 -20.84
N ALA A 393 -4.71 3.43 -19.67
CA ALA A 393 -3.85 4.56 -19.36
C ALA A 393 -2.80 4.20 -18.30
N TRP A 394 -2.02 5.21 -17.90
CA TRP A 394 -0.98 5.13 -16.88
C TRP A 394 -1.26 6.10 -15.75
N LEU A 395 -1.25 5.60 -14.53
CA LEU A 395 -1.25 6.41 -13.32
C LEU A 395 0.19 6.72 -12.93
N VAL A 396 0.65 7.90 -13.33
CA VAL A 396 1.99 8.42 -13.04
C VAL A 396 1.96 9.11 -11.69
N GLY A 397 2.89 8.80 -10.79
CA GLY A 397 2.90 9.40 -9.46
C GLY A 397 4.28 9.78 -8.94
N GLY A 398 4.28 10.73 -8.01
CA GLY A 398 5.46 11.19 -7.26
C GLY A 398 5.04 11.68 -5.86
N ALA A 399 5.96 11.63 -4.90
CA ALA A 399 5.67 12.00 -3.51
C ALA A 399 6.77 12.87 -2.89
N SER A 400 6.35 14.07 -2.49
CA SER A 400 7.14 15.06 -1.77
C SER A 400 7.11 14.81 -0.27
N ASN A 401 8.22 15.06 0.41
CA ASN A 401 8.32 14.99 1.88
C ASN A 401 7.65 16.19 2.58
N ALA A 402 7.35 17.28 1.86
CA ALA A 402 6.47 18.35 2.34
C ALA A 402 5.02 17.84 2.52
N GLY A 403 4.18 18.55 3.27
CA GLY A 403 2.77 18.19 3.45
C GLY A 403 2.24 18.48 4.85
N GLY A 404 1.35 17.62 5.34
CA GLY A 404 0.71 17.78 6.65
C GLY A 404 1.64 17.55 7.85
N ALA A 405 2.73 16.81 7.70
CA ALA A 405 3.65 16.54 8.82
C ALA A 405 4.32 17.82 9.34
N VAL A 406 4.78 18.69 8.44
CA VAL A 406 5.36 19.99 8.81
C VAL A 406 4.30 20.94 9.38
N LEU A 407 3.08 20.95 8.83
CA LEU A 407 1.96 21.71 9.40
C LEU A 407 1.67 21.28 10.84
N ARG A 408 1.64 19.97 11.10
CA ARG A 408 1.42 19.43 12.44
C ARG A 408 2.56 19.77 13.41
N GLN A 409 3.81 19.74 12.95
CA GLN A 409 4.96 20.14 13.77
C GLN A 409 4.89 21.61 14.20
N LEU A 410 4.40 22.50 13.32
CA LEU A 410 4.38 23.94 13.56
C LEU A 410 3.13 24.41 14.32
N PHE A 411 1.96 23.84 14.02
CA PHE A 411 0.66 24.32 14.52
C PHE A 411 -0.04 23.35 15.48
N GLY A 412 0.47 22.13 15.65
CA GLY A 412 -0.02 21.15 16.61
C GLY A 412 -1.28 20.41 16.16
N ASP A 413 -2.43 21.10 16.13
CA ASP A 413 -3.73 20.49 15.82
C ASP A 413 -4.51 21.16 14.68
N ASP A 414 -5.49 20.43 14.16
CA ASP A 414 -6.30 20.85 13.02
C ASP A 414 -7.24 22.02 13.34
N ARG A 415 -7.58 22.24 14.61
CA ARG A 415 -8.46 23.37 15.02
C ARG A 415 -7.72 24.69 14.88
N ARG A 416 -6.45 24.73 15.29
CA ARG A 416 -5.61 25.92 15.08
C ARG A 416 -5.41 26.20 13.60
N LEU A 417 -5.14 25.17 12.79
CA LEU A 417 -5.01 25.31 11.34
C LEU A 417 -6.30 25.87 10.71
N ALA A 418 -7.47 25.34 11.07
CA ALA A 418 -8.75 25.82 10.58
C ALA A 418 -9.03 27.27 11.03
N ALA A 419 -8.70 27.62 12.27
CA ALA A 419 -8.88 28.98 12.78
C ALA A 419 -8.02 30.01 12.04
N LEU A 420 -6.74 29.72 11.84
CA LEU A 420 -5.82 30.59 11.10
C LEU A 420 -6.20 30.68 9.61
N SER A 421 -6.63 29.56 9.00
CA SER A 421 -7.01 29.51 7.58
C SER A 421 -8.21 30.40 7.24
N ARG A 422 -9.12 30.65 8.19
CA ARG A 422 -10.25 31.58 7.99
C ARG A 422 -9.84 33.04 7.86
N GLY A 423 -8.66 33.41 8.37
CA GLY A 423 -8.12 34.76 8.28
C GLY A 423 -7.27 35.03 7.04
N ILE A 424 -7.07 34.02 6.19
CA ILE A 424 -6.27 34.12 4.98
C ILE A 424 -7.19 34.49 3.82
N ASP A 425 -6.81 35.51 3.04
CA ASP A 425 -7.39 35.75 1.71
C ASP A 425 -6.71 34.82 0.69
N PRO A 426 -7.40 33.78 0.18
CA PRO A 426 -6.79 32.85 -0.75
C PRO A 426 -6.56 33.44 -2.15
N ALA A 427 -7.20 34.56 -2.49
CA ALA A 427 -7.03 35.24 -3.77
C ALA A 427 -5.72 36.04 -3.84
N ALA A 428 -5.22 36.51 -2.69
CA ALA A 428 -3.93 37.18 -2.59
C ALA A 428 -2.79 36.15 -2.62
N ALA A 429 -1.70 36.46 -3.33
CA ALA A 429 -0.49 35.64 -3.29
C ALA A 429 0.37 35.99 -2.07
N SER A 430 0.82 34.98 -1.34
CA SER A 430 1.82 35.15 -0.28
C SER A 430 3.20 35.41 -0.89
N PRO A 431 3.94 36.45 -0.45
CA PRO A 431 5.29 36.74 -0.94
C PRO A 431 6.35 35.78 -0.38
N LEU A 432 6.00 34.91 0.57
CA LEU A 432 6.93 34.03 1.27
C LEU A 432 7.30 32.83 0.37
N ASP A 433 8.60 32.61 0.17
CA ASP A 433 9.16 31.48 -0.58
C ASP A 433 9.72 30.41 0.37
N TYR A 434 8.86 29.49 0.81
CA TYR A 434 9.25 28.40 1.68
C TYR A 434 9.47 27.09 0.92
N TYR A 435 10.22 26.20 1.55
CA TYR A 435 10.27 24.79 1.20
C TYR A 435 10.02 23.99 2.48
N PRO A 436 8.73 23.82 2.87
CA PRO A 436 8.36 23.37 4.20
C PRO A 436 8.52 21.86 4.32
N LEU A 437 9.64 21.43 4.91
CA LEU A 437 9.97 20.04 5.17
C LEU A 437 9.99 19.73 6.67
N PRO A 438 9.55 18.54 7.10
CA PRO A 438 9.61 18.16 8.52
C PRO A 438 11.03 17.84 9.00
N ARG A 439 11.96 17.57 8.06
CA ARG A 439 13.39 17.28 8.27
C ARG A 439 14.13 17.41 6.94
N LYS A 440 15.46 17.35 6.98
CA LYS A 440 16.33 17.34 5.80
C LYS A 440 15.97 16.22 4.81
N GLY A 441 15.96 16.56 3.52
CA GLY A 441 15.85 15.65 2.39
C GLY A 441 14.52 15.70 1.65
N GLU A 442 14.62 15.70 0.31
CA GLU A 442 13.52 15.65 -0.64
C GLU A 442 13.79 14.61 -1.73
N ARG A 443 12.72 13.98 -2.23
CA ARG A 443 12.81 13.00 -3.33
C ARG A 443 12.16 13.50 -4.62
N PHE A 444 11.02 14.16 -4.46
CA PHE A 444 10.19 14.65 -5.54
C PHE A 444 9.58 15.98 -5.09
N PRO A 445 9.47 17.00 -5.95
CA PRO A 445 9.91 17.06 -7.33
C PRO A 445 11.39 17.46 -7.49
N VAL A 446 12.14 17.57 -6.39
CA VAL A 446 13.58 17.83 -6.41
C VAL A 446 14.30 16.65 -5.78
N ALA A 447 15.14 15.98 -6.55
CA ALA A 447 15.97 14.88 -6.07
C ALA A 447 17.18 15.42 -5.30
N ASP A 448 16.96 15.80 -4.04
CA ASP A 448 18.00 16.34 -3.15
C ASP A 448 17.82 15.79 -1.73
N LEU A 449 18.54 14.71 -1.45
CA LEU A 449 18.55 14.06 -0.14
C LEU A 449 19.11 14.96 0.97
N ASP A 450 19.79 16.05 0.60
CA ASP A 450 20.38 17.01 1.52
C ASP A 450 19.59 18.32 1.67
N MET A 451 18.44 18.45 1.01
CA MET A 451 17.63 19.66 1.03
C MET A 451 17.23 20.07 2.45
N ALA A 452 17.64 21.27 2.87
CA ALA A 452 17.25 21.83 4.16
C ALA A 452 15.81 22.40 4.11
N PRO A 453 15.02 22.25 5.20
CA PRO A 453 13.76 22.98 5.33
C PRO A 453 13.99 24.49 5.23
N ARG A 454 13.18 25.19 4.42
CA ARG A 454 13.21 26.66 4.31
C ARG A 454 11.90 27.24 4.82
N LEU A 455 11.94 27.90 5.98
CA LEU A 455 10.79 28.51 6.66
C LEU A 455 11.04 29.96 7.10
N GLU A 456 12.11 30.58 6.59
CA GLU A 456 12.50 31.96 6.90
C GLU A 456 12.32 32.88 5.68
N PRO A 457 11.96 34.16 5.87
CA PRO A 457 11.70 34.82 7.15
C PRO A 457 10.34 34.40 7.73
N ARG A 458 10.24 34.17 9.04
CA ARG A 458 8.95 33.99 9.73
C ARG A 458 8.32 35.35 10.09
N PRO A 459 7.14 35.73 9.56
CA PRO A 459 6.45 36.96 9.95
C PRO A 459 5.90 36.87 11.39
N GLU A 460 5.58 38.02 11.98
CA GLU A 460 4.96 38.08 13.33
C GLU A 460 3.55 37.45 13.34
N SER A 461 2.82 37.55 12.22
CA SER A 461 1.49 36.98 12.07
C SER A 461 1.54 35.49 11.74
N ASP A 462 1.02 34.65 12.63
CA ASP A 462 0.87 33.21 12.38
C ASP A 462 -0.04 32.90 11.17
N ALA A 463 -0.98 33.79 10.84
CA ALA A 463 -1.85 33.63 9.67
C ALA A 463 -1.07 33.89 8.37
N GLU A 464 -0.20 34.92 8.34
CA GLU A 464 0.70 35.18 7.20
C GLU A 464 1.71 34.05 7.04
N PHE A 465 2.26 33.56 8.16
CA PHE A 465 3.17 32.41 8.16
C PHE A 465 2.50 31.16 7.60
N LEU A 466 1.29 30.84 8.06
CA LEU A 466 0.50 29.73 7.53
C LEU A 466 0.20 29.93 6.03
N HIS A 467 -0.19 31.13 5.60
CA HIS A 467 -0.43 31.43 4.19
C HIS A 467 0.80 31.13 3.34
N GLY A 468 1.99 31.59 3.76
CA GLY A 468 3.25 31.28 3.10
C GLY A 468 3.54 29.79 2.98
N ILE A 469 3.24 29.01 4.02
CA ILE A 469 3.43 27.55 4.01
C ILE A 469 2.45 26.87 3.05
N LEU A 470 1.15 27.18 3.15
CA LEU A 470 0.11 26.57 2.30
C LEU A 470 0.36 26.87 0.82
N GLU A 471 0.73 28.11 0.50
CA GLU A 471 1.05 28.50 -0.87
C GLU A 471 2.35 27.88 -1.37
N SER A 472 3.38 27.78 -0.52
CA SER A 472 4.62 27.11 -0.90
C SER A 472 4.44 25.62 -1.14
N ILE A 473 3.60 24.92 -0.37
CA ILE A 473 3.24 23.52 -0.66
C ILE A 473 2.48 23.43 -2.00
N ALA A 474 1.59 24.38 -2.31
CA ALA A 474 0.92 24.43 -3.60
C ALA A 474 1.90 24.67 -4.76
N ARG A 475 2.96 25.46 -4.57
CA ARG A 475 4.05 25.63 -5.56
C ARG A 475 4.86 24.34 -5.74
N ILE A 476 5.11 23.58 -4.67
CA ILE A 476 5.76 22.26 -4.75
C ILE A 476 4.88 21.29 -5.53
N GLU A 477 3.56 21.31 -5.30
CA GLU A 477 2.59 20.51 -6.06
C GLU A 477 2.59 20.89 -7.55
N ALA A 478 2.54 22.18 -7.87
CA ALA A 478 2.63 22.70 -9.24
C ALA A 478 3.91 22.24 -9.94
N LYS A 479 5.04 22.34 -9.23
CA LYS A 479 6.34 21.85 -9.71
C LYS A 479 6.35 20.34 -9.92
N GLY A 480 5.63 19.59 -9.07
CA GLY A 480 5.40 18.16 -9.25
C GLY A 480 4.72 17.83 -10.57
N TYR A 481 3.58 18.46 -10.85
CA TYR A 481 2.89 18.26 -12.13
C TYR A 481 3.68 18.75 -13.33
N SER A 482 4.43 19.86 -13.22
CA SER A 482 5.35 20.33 -14.27
C SER A 482 6.42 19.29 -14.57
N LEU A 483 7.07 18.74 -13.54
CA LEU A 483 8.07 17.70 -13.70
C LEU A 483 7.48 16.45 -14.37
N LEU A 484 6.28 16.01 -13.97
CA LEU A 484 5.64 14.86 -14.62
C LEU A 484 5.41 15.12 -16.12
N ARG A 485 4.97 16.32 -16.48
CA ARG A 485 4.80 16.73 -17.88
C ARG A 485 6.14 16.80 -18.63
N GLU A 486 7.19 17.35 -18.02
CA GLU A 486 8.54 17.42 -18.58
C GLU A 486 9.12 16.01 -18.84
N LEU A 487 8.78 15.04 -17.99
CA LEU A 487 9.13 13.63 -18.15
C LEU A 487 8.24 12.89 -19.17
N GLY A 488 7.25 13.57 -19.76
CA GLY A 488 6.42 13.05 -20.85
C GLY A 488 4.99 12.66 -20.48
N ALA A 489 4.53 12.91 -19.25
CA ALA A 489 3.14 12.64 -18.86
C ALA A 489 2.16 13.64 -19.52
N THR A 490 0.90 13.23 -19.66
CA THR A 490 -0.19 14.13 -20.06
C THR A 490 -0.27 15.33 -19.11
N ALA A 491 -0.55 16.53 -19.62
CA ALA A 491 -0.69 17.71 -18.76
C ALA A 491 -1.89 17.56 -17.81
N VAL A 492 -1.75 18.05 -16.57
CA VAL A 492 -2.87 18.08 -15.62
C VAL A 492 -3.94 19.09 -16.07
N GLU A 493 -5.20 18.69 -15.98
CA GLU A 493 -6.37 19.50 -16.35
C GLU A 493 -7.33 19.72 -15.18
N GLU A 494 -7.34 18.82 -14.19
CA GLU A 494 -8.12 18.95 -12.97
C GLU A 494 -7.48 18.13 -11.86
N VAL A 495 -7.54 18.65 -10.63
CA VAL A 495 -7.02 17.97 -9.45
C VAL A 495 -8.14 17.73 -8.44
N LEU A 496 -8.41 16.46 -8.16
CA LEU A 496 -9.17 16.07 -6.98
C LEU A 496 -8.24 15.98 -5.77
N THR A 497 -8.77 16.26 -4.59
CA THR A 497 -7.99 16.37 -3.36
C THR A 497 -8.47 15.33 -2.36
N ALA A 498 -7.52 14.57 -1.83
CA ALA A 498 -7.72 13.60 -0.76
C ALA A 498 -6.83 13.94 0.45
N GLY A 499 -7.02 13.24 1.57
CA GLY A 499 -6.26 13.43 2.80
C GLY A 499 -6.79 14.58 3.68
N GLY A 500 -6.16 14.77 4.85
CA GLY A 500 -6.62 15.74 5.85
C GLY A 500 -6.64 17.18 5.33
N GLY A 501 -5.69 17.55 4.47
CA GLY A 501 -5.64 18.87 3.84
C GLY A 501 -6.83 19.18 2.93
N ALA A 502 -7.55 18.16 2.44
CA ALA A 502 -8.73 18.35 1.60
C ALA A 502 -9.94 18.98 2.33
N GLN A 503 -9.91 19.05 3.66
CA GLN A 503 -10.95 19.73 4.46
C GLN A 503 -10.75 21.24 4.54
N ASN A 504 -9.61 21.75 4.07
CA ASN A 504 -9.28 23.17 4.13
C ASN A 504 -9.67 23.87 2.81
N GLU A 505 -10.83 24.53 2.83
CA GLU A 505 -11.36 25.25 1.66
C GLU A 505 -10.46 26.42 1.24
N THR A 506 -9.88 27.16 2.18
CA THR A 506 -8.88 28.20 1.91
C THR A 506 -7.69 27.62 1.15
N TRP A 507 -7.17 26.48 1.60
CA TRP A 507 -6.03 25.82 0.93
C TRP A 507 -6.42 25.30 -0.45
N THR A 508 -7.65 24.82 -0.62
CA THR A 508 -8.19 24.41 -1.92
C THR A 508 -8.18 25.58 -2.90
N ALA A 509 -8.66 26.76 -2.48
CA ALA A 509 -8.66 27.97 -3.30
C ALA A 509 -7.23 28.48 -3.63
N ILE A 510 -6.30 28.43 -2.66
CA ILE A 510 -4.88 28.76 -2.90
C ILE A 510 -4.30 27.83 -3.97
N ARG A 511 -4.56 26.51 -3.85
CA ARG A 511 -4.07 25.52 -4.81
C ARG A 511 -4.66 25.73 -6.19
N GLU A 512 -5.95 26.00 -6.31
CA GLU A 512 -6.59 26.31 -7.59
C GLU A 512 -5.93 27.51 -8.28
N ARG A 513 -5.68 28.59 -7.54
CA ARG A 513 -4.97 29.77 -8.06
C ARG A 513 -3.53 29.44 -8.50
N VAL A 514 -2.79 28.69 -7.68
CA VAL A 514 -1.36 28.40 -7.94
C VAL A 514 -1.18 27.38 -9.07
N LEU A 515 -2.03 26.35 -9.13
CA LEU A 515 -1.96 25.30 -10.15
C LEU A 515 -2.53 25.77 -11.49
N GLY A 516 -3.47 26.73 -11.48
CA GLY A 516 -4.12 27.23 -12.69
C GLY A 516 -5.09 26.24 -13.35
N VAL A 517 -5.53 25.23 -12.61
CA VAL A 517 -6.52 24.22 -13.02
C VAL A 517 -7.58 24.05 -11.93
N PRO A 518 -8.80 23.60 -12.24
CA PRO A 518 -9.81 23.33 -11.23
C PRO A 518 -9.31 22.37 -10.15
N VAL A 519 -9.56 22.73 -8.89
CA VAL A 519 -9.20 21.92 -7.72
C VAL A 519 -10.44 21.68 -6.88
N ARG A 520 -10.75 20.41 -6.61
CA ARG A 520 -11.94 20.03 -5.85
C ARG A 520 -11.60 18.95 -4.83
N LYS A 521 -12.45 18.80 -3.81
CA LYS A 521 -12.38 17.67 -2.89
C LYS A 521 -12.98 16.43 -3.57
N ALA A 522 -12.33 15.28 -3.42
CA ALA A 522 -12.91 14.01 -3.85
C ALA A 522 -14.10 13.62 -2.96
N GLU A 523 -15.19 13.13 -3.55
CA GLU A 523 -16.37 12.68 -2.80
C GLU A 523 -16.07 11.47 -1.92
N GLN A 524 -15.25 10.55 -2.43
CA GLN A 524 -14.80 9.34 -1.75
C GLN A 524 -13.28 9.23 -1.84
N THR A 525 -12.65 8.80 -0.75
CA THR A 525 -11.18 8.69 -0.66
C THR A 525 -10.71 7.40 0.01
N GLU A 526 -11.63 6.59 0.50
CA GLU A 526 -11.32 5.37 1.24
C GLU A 526 -10.88 4.26 0.28
N ALA A 527 -9.72 3.64 0.54
CA ALA A 527 -9.19 2.56 -0.29
C ALA A 527 -10.19 1.41 -0.41
N ALA A 528 -10.87 1.04 0.69
CA ALA A 528 -11.90 0.00 0.67
C ALA A 528 -13.03 0.30 -0.35
N TYR A 529 -13.41 1.57 -0.53
CA TYR A 529 -14.38 1.98 -1.55
C TYR A 529 -13.81 1.77 -2.96
N GLY A 530 -12.55 2.11 -3.19
CA GLY A 530 -11.85 1.83 -4.45
C GLY A 530 -11.73 0.34 -4.76
N ALA A 531 -11.44 -0.50 -3.76
CA ALA A 531 -11.50 -1.95 -3.92
C ALA A 531 -12.92 -2.44 -4.23
N ALA A 532 -13.96 -1.82 -3.66
CA ALA A 532 -15.35 -2.16 -3.96
C ALA A 532 -15.72 -1.85 -5.42
N LEU A 533 -15.17 -0.76 -5.99
CA LEU A 533 -15.27 -0.47 -7.42
C LEU A 533 -14.57 -1.53 -8.29
N LEU A 534 -13.43 -2.08 -7.84
CA LEU A 534 -12.79 -3.21 -8.52
C LEU A 534 -13.63 -4.49 -8.46
N ALA A 535 -14.28 -4.75 -7.33
CA ALA A 535 -15.22 -5.86 -7.19
C ALA A 535 -16.39 -5.71 -8.19
N LEU A 536 -17.04 -4.54 -8.22
CA LEU A 536 -18.10 -4.19 -9.19
C LEU A 536 -17.64 -4.45 -10.64
N LYS A 537 -16.46 -3.94 -10.99
CA LYS A 537 -15.90 -4.12 -12.33
C LYS A 537 -15.63 -5.59 -12.68
N GLY A 538 -15.20 -6.39 -11.72
CA GLY A 538 -15.00 -7.83 -11.90
C GLY A 538 -16.30 -8.58 -12.12
N ALA A 539 -17.36 -8.22 -11.41
CA ALA A 539 -18.69 -8.75 -11.64
C ALA A 539 -19.21 -8.40 -13.05
N ASP A 540 -19.03 -7.15 -13.50
CA ASP A 540 -19.44 -6.72 -14.85
C ASP A 540 -18.69 -7.49 -15.96
N ARG A 541 -17.38 -7.71 -15.79
CA ARG A 541 -16.57 -8.53 -16.71
C ARG A 541 -17.05 -9.98 -16.79
N ARG A 542 -17.38 -10.58 -15.64
CA ARG A 542 -17.91 -11.95 -15.58
C ARG A 542 -19.26 -12.04 -16.30
N ALA A 543 -20.15 -11.07 -16.07
CA ALA A 543 -21.44 -11.02 -16.76
C ALA A 543 -21.27 -10.88 -18.28
N GLY A 544 -20.35 -10.01 -18.74
CA GLY A 544 -20.02 -9.86 -20.15
C GLY A 544 -19.49 -11.14 -20.79
N ALA A 545 -18.60 -11.87 -20.11
CA ALA A 545 -18.05 -13.13 -20.58
C ALA A 545 -19.05 -14.30 -20.61
N MET A 546 -20.11 -14.26 -19.78
CA MET A 546 -21.19 -15.25 -19.81
C MET A 546 -22.26 -14.96 -20.89
N ALA A 547 -22.32 -13.72 -21.37
CA ALA A 547 -23.26 -13.30 -22.42
C ALA A 547 -22.70 -13.41 -23.85
N SER A 548 -21.37 -13.53 -23.99
CA SER A 548 -20.65 -13.81 -25.23
C SER A 548 -20.49 -15.30 -25.46
#